data_AF-A0A6L9A9U6-F1
#
_entry.id   AF-A0A6L9A9U6-F1
#
_cell.length_a   1.000
_cell.length_b   1.000
_cell.length_c   1.000
_cell.angle_alpha   90.00
_cell.angle_beta   90.00
_cell.angle_gamma   90.00
#
_symmetry.space_group_name_H-M   'P 1'
#
loop_
_entity.id
_entity.type
_entity.pdbx_description
1 polymer ?
#
loop_
_entity_poly.entity_id
_entity_poly.type
_entity_poly.pdbx_seq_one_letter_code
_entity_poly.pdbx_strand_id
1 'polypeptide(L)'
;MRKKEENLNTASGLRIAMILLGIAVTPVLLSSSSLGNQLSSGSLISVVLLGGVILTLLSAITISVGEKARLPTYGIVKYSFGEKGAIAINILMAISLFGWIAVTANMFGHSVHDLLAQHGLEVPLALLVAAGCVIFVASTAFGFAVLGKIAQVAVPVIALVLCYILYVATHTEVAVPAAIVEMNTGVAVSTVVGTIIVLVATLPDFGSFVHNRKHALIAAGVTFLVAYPLLY
;
A
#
# COMPACT_ATOMS: atom_id res chain seq x y z
N MET A 1 21.73 -21.59 -28.93
CA MET A 1 20.69 -21.56 -27.88
C MET A 1 21.30 -21.02 -26.60
N ARG A 2 21.09 -19.72 -26.30
CA ARG A 2 21.72 -19.05 -25.16
C ARG A 2 21.02 -19.50 -23.88
N LYS A 3 21.76 -20.21 -23.04
CA LYS A 3 21.36 -20.68 -21.70
C LYS A 3 20.73 -19.51 -20.95
N LYS A 4 19.48 -19.67 -20.52
CA LYS A 4 18.75 -18.71 -19.70
C LYS A 4 19.42 -18.73 -18.33
N GLU A 5 20.31 -17.77 -18.08
CA GLU A 5 20.80 -17.51 -16.72
C GLU A 5 19.58 -17.27 -15.84
N GLU A 6 19.39 -18.20 -14.90
CA GLU A 6 18.40 -18.11 -13.85
C GLU A 6 18.76 -16.90 -13.00
N ASN A 7 18.09 -15.77 -13.23
CA ASN A 7 18.30 -14.56 -12.45
C ASN A 7 17.83 -14.79 -11.02
N LEU A 8 18.77 -15.16 -10.15
CA LEU A 8 18.61 -15.32 -8.70
C LEU A 8 18.02 -14.09 -7.97
N ASN A 9 17.86 -12.96 -8.65
CA ASN A 9 17.38 -11.69 -8.09
C ASN A 9 15.96 -11.29 -8.52
N THR A 10 15.21 -12.17 -9.20
CA THR A 10 13.84 -11.86 -9.63
C THR A 10 12.79 -12.50 -8.72
N ALA A 11 11.67 -11.80 -8.48
CA ALA A 11 10.57 -12.21 -7.62
C ALA A 11 9.33 -12.56 -8.46
N SER A 12 8.57 -13.57 -8.02
CA SER A 12 7.33 -13.96 -8.69
C SER A 12 6.28 -12.87 -8.51
N GLY A 13 5.33 -12.77 -9.45
CA GLY A 13 4.26 -11.78 -9.38
C GLY A 13 3.45 -11.86 -8.08
N LEU A 14 3.28 -13.07 -7.54
CA LEU A 14 2.57 -13.29 -6.28
C LEU A 14 3.36 -12.81 -5.06
N ARG A 15 4.70 -12.97 -5.08
CA ARG A 15 5.56 -12.42 -4.02
C ARG A 15 5.53 -10.90 -4.02
N ILE A 16 5.55 -10.29 -5.21
CA ILE A 16 5.45 -8.84 -5.35
C ILE A 16 4.07 -8.36 -4.90
N ALA A 17 2.99 -9.07 -5.28
CA ALA A 17 1.65 -8.75 -4.81
C ALA A 17 1.55 -8.75 -3.27
N MET A 18 2.12 -9.75 -2.60
CA MET A 18 2.15 -9.79 -1.13
C MET A 18 2.91 -8.60 -0.53
N ILE A 19 4.03 -8.19 -1.12
CA ILE A 19 4.77 -7.00 -0.67
C ILE A 19 3.93 -5.74 -0.84
N LEU A 20 3.32 -5.56 -2.02
CA LEU A 20 2.48 -4.41 -2.31
C LEU A 20 1.26 -4.34 -1.40
N LEU A 21 0.65 -5.49 -1.09
CA LEU A 21 -0.46 -5.57 -0.15
C LEU A 21 -0.03 -5.18 1.26
N GLY A 22 1.11 -5.70 1.73
CA GLY A 22 1.65 -5.31 3.03
C GLY A 22 1.86 -3.80 3.17
N ILE A 23 2.32 -3.14 2.10
CA ILE A 23 2.51 -1.68 2.06
C ILE A 23 1.15 -0.95 1.98
N ALA A 24 0.19 -1.50 1.24
CA ALA A 24 -1.12 -0.86 1.03
C ALA A 24 -2.05 -0.95 2.25
N VAL A 25 -1.85 -1.90 3.16
CA VAL A 25 -2.75 -2.11 4.31
C VAL A 25 -2.93 -0.84 5.14
N THR A 26 -1.83 -0.20 5.58
CA THR A 26 -1.92 0.95 6.49
C THR A 26 -2.67 2.15 5.87
N PRO A 27 -2.31 2.63 4.66
CA PRO A 27 -3.08 3.70 4.00
C PRO A 27 -4.55 3.36 3.79
N VAL A 28 -4.84 2.11 3.41
CA VAL A 28 -6.22 1.69 3.12
C VAL A 28 -7.07 1.65 4.38
N LEU A 29 -6.55 1.11 5.50
CA LEU A 29 -7.29 1.11 6.77
C LEU A 29 -7.61 2.52 7.27
N LEU A 30 -6.71 3.47 7.04
CA LEU A 30 -6.96 4.89 7.35
C LEU A 30 -8.06 5.46 6.46
N SER A 31 -8.01 5.17 5.16
CA SER A 31 -9.01 5.64 4.20
C SER A 31 -10.39 4.99 4.40
N SER A 32 -10.44 3.69 4.70
CA SER A 32 -11.67 2.93 4.84
C SER A 32 -12.49 3.39 6.05
N SER A 33 -11.84 3.71 7.18
CA SER A 33 -12.52 4.27 8.34
C SER A 33 -13.23 5.60 8.04
N SER A 34 -12.61 6.45 7.21
CA SER A 34 -13.19 7.73 6.80
C SER A 34 -14.31 7.54 5.78
N LEU A 35 -14.14 6.65 4.80
CA LEU A 35 -15.15 6.37 3.76
C LEU A 35 -16.37 5.64 4.31
N GLY A 36 -16.18 4.69 5.22
CA GLY A 36 -17.26 3.89 5.82
C GLY A 36 -18.25 4.72 6.63
N ASN A 37 -17.82 5.87 7.17
CA ASN A 37 -18.68 6.81 7.88
C ASN A 37 -19.46 7.78 6.96
N GLN A 38 -19.09 7.87 5.68
CA GLN A 38 -19.59 8.88 4.74
C GLN A 38 -20.34 8.29 3.53
N LEU A 39 -20.37 6.97 3.38
CA LEU A 39 -21.02 6.31 2.25
C LEU A 39 -21.92 5.18 2.73
N SER A 40 -23.03 4.97 2.02
CA SER A 40 -23.81 3.74 2.19
C SER A 40 -23.02 2.54 1.68
N SER A 41 -23.29 1.35 2.23
CA SER A 41 -22.56 0.12 1.89
C SER A 41 -22.58 -0.20 0.39
N GLY A 42 -23.70 0.07 -0.30
CA GLY A 42 -23.83 -0.14 -1.75
C GLY A 42 -22.96 0.83 -2.57
N SER A 43 -22.98 2.11 -2.21
CA SER A 43 -22.14 3.13 -2.86
C SER A 43 -20.66 2.85 -2.61
N LEU A 44 -20.28 2.45 -1.39
CA LEU A 44 -18.90 2.11 -1.03
C LEU A 44 -18.35 0.98 -1.92
N ILE A 45 -19.08 -0.13 -2.07
CA ILE A 45 -18.64 -1.25 -2.91
C ILE A 45 -18.40 -0.79 -4.36
N SER A 46 -19.33 -0.02 -4.93
CA SER A 46 -19.18 0.46 -6.32
C SER A 46 -17.98 1.41 -6.50
N VAL A 47 -17.75 2.31 -5.54
CA VAL A 47 -16.63 3.26 -5.52
C VAL A 47 -15.30 2.52 -5.42
N VAL A 48 -15.20 1.55 -4.50
CA VAL A 48 -13.98 0.78 -4.27
C VAL A 48 -13.66 -0.11 -5.47
N LEU A 49 -14.66 -0.75 -6.07
CA LEU A 49 -14.46 -1.54 -7.29
C LEU A 49 -14.00 -0.67 -8.46
N LEU A 50 -14.62 0.50 -8.66
CA LEU A 50 -14.23 1.41 -9.74
C LEU A 50 -12.82 1.95 -9.52
N GLY A 51 -12.47 2.35 -8.29
CA GLY A 51 -11.12 2.74 -7.91
C GLY A 51 -10.10 1.61 -8.13
N GLY A 52 -10.45 0.39 -7.75
CA GLY A 52 -9.62 -0.81 -7.95
C GLY A 52 -9.34 -1.10 -9.43
N VAL A 53 -10.33 -0.92 -10.31
CA VAL A 53 -10.14 -1.06 -11.76
C VAL A 53 -9.17 0.00 -12.30
N ILE A 54 -9.34 1.27 -11.90
CA ILE A 54 -8.44 2.36 -12.31
C ILE A 54 -7.00 2.06 -11.83
N LEU A 55 -6.85 1.71 -10.57
CA LEU A 55 -5.55 1.37 -9.98
C LEU A 55 -4.92 0.15 -10.66
N THR A 56 -5.72 -0.86 -11.03
CA THR A 56 -5.24 -2.05 -11.76
C THR A 56 -4.69 -1.68 -13.13
N LEU A 57 -5.38 -0.80 -13.87
CA LEU A 57 -4.92 -0.36 -15.19
C LEU A 57 -3.62 0.46 -15.09
N LEU A 58 -3.58 1.44 -14.18
CA LEU A 58 -2.38 2.26 -13.97
C LEU A 58 -1.19 1.45 -13.45
N SER A 59 -1.45 0.53 -12.52
CA SER A 59 -0.42 -0.35 -11.98
C SER A 59 0.11 -1.33 -13.01
N ALA A 60 -0.74 -1.93 -13.84
CA ALA A 60 -0.33 -2.84 -14.90
C ALA A 60 0.63 -2.16 -15.89
N ILE A 61 0.40 -0.88 -16.21
CA ILE A 61 1.28 -0.09 -17.08
C ILE A 61 2.60 0.19 -16.36
N THR A 62 2.55 0.82 -15.18
CA THR A 62 3.74 1.28 -14.45
C THR A 62 4.68 0.13 -14.04
N ILE A 63 4.14 -0.98 -13.54
CA ILE A 63 4.94 -2.15 -13.18
C ILE A 63 5.58 -2.82 -14.41
N SER A 64 4.89 -2.81 -15.56
CA SER A 64 5.44 -3.31 -16.82
C SER A 64 6.59 -2.42 -17.33
N VAL A 65 6.54 -1.10 -17.10
CA VAL A 65 7.64 -0.20 -17.42
C VAL A 65 8.85 -0.53 -16.56
N GLY A 66 8.68 -0.72 -15.25
CA GLY A 66 9.76 -1.13 -14.35
C GLY A 66 10.40 -2.47 -14.74
N GLU A 67 9.59 -3.44 -15.15
CA GLU A 67 10.06 -4.76 -15.60
C GLU A 67 10.93 -4.68 -16.85
N LYS A 68 10.57 -3.82 -17.81
CA LYS A 68 11.34 -3.62 -19.04
C LYS A 68 12.57 -2.74 -18.84
N ALA A 69 12.42 -1.65 -18.09
CA ALA A 69 13.48 -0.68 -17.89
C ALA A 69 14.56 -1.21 -16.92
N ARG A 70 14.19 -2.06 -15.96
CA ARG A 70 15.06 -2.51 -14.85
C ARG A 70 15.75 -1.34 -14.13
N LEU A 71 15.07 -0.21 -14.13
CA LEU A 71 15.49 1.01 -13.49
C LEU A 71 14.47 1.37 -12.41
N PRO A 72 14.92 1.97 -11.30
CA PRO A 72 14.05 2.56 -10.31
C PRO A 72 13.28 3.76 -10.87
N THR A 73 12.21 4.14 -10.19
CA THR A 73 11.31 5.23 -10.55
C THR A 73 12.08 6.52 -10.86
N TYR A 74 13.10 6.84 -10.05
CA TYR A 74 13.95 8.03 -10.24
C TYR A 74 14.69 8.05 -11.59
N GLY A 75 15.02 6.87 -12.12
CA GLY A 75 15.69 6.72 -13.41
C GLY A 75 14.69 6.83 -14.55
N ILE A 76 13.49 6.27 -14.36
CA ILE A 76 12.45 6.23 -15.39
C ILE A 76 11.89 7.63 -15.67
N VAL A 77 11.70 8.47 -14.64
CA VAL A 77 11.18 9.84 -14.84
C VAL A 77 12.10 10.72 -15.70
N LYS A 78 13.40 10.40 -15.81
CA LYS A 78 14.33 11.12 -16.69
C LYS A 78 13.99 10.96 -18.17
N TYR A 79 13.38 9.84 -18.58
CA TYR A 79 12.99 9.64 -19.98
C TYR A 79 11.85 10.56 -20.41
N SER A 80 10.93 10.89 -19.51
CA SER A 80 9.78 11.75 -19.82
C SER A 80 10.04 13.23 -19.59
N PHE A 81 10.79 13.57 -18.52
CA PHE A 81 10.98 14.96 -18.07
C PHE A 81 12.39 15.52 -18.30
N GLY A 82 13.31 14.71 -18.83
CA GLY A 82 14.73 15.07 -18.93
C GLY A 82 15.41 15.16 -17.57
N GLU A 83 16.70 15.52 -17.56
CA GLU A 83 17.49 15.55 -16.31
C GLU A 83 17.00 16.62 -15.32
N LYS A 84 16.68 17.83 -15.80
CA LYS A 84 16.24 18.93 -14.94
C LYS A 84 14.81 18.74 -14.42
N GLY A 85 13.89 18.28 -15.27
CA GLY A 85 12.50 18.05 -14.87
C GLY A 85 12.37 16.86 -13.90
N ALA A 86 13.19 15.82 -14.08
CA ALA A 86 13.22 14.68 -13.16
C ALA A 86 13.59 15.08 -11.72
N ILE A 87 14.40 16.12 -11.52
CA ILE A 87 14.74 16.59 -10.16
C ILE A 87 13.47 17.07 -9.43
N ALA A 88 12.64 17.89 -10.08
CA ALA A 88 11.41 18.40 -9.47
C ALA A 88 10.44 17.26 -9.11
N ILE A 89 10.26 16.30 -10.02
CA ILE A 89 9.41 15.12 -9.78
C ILE A 89 9.97 14.27 -8.63
N ASN A 90 11.29 14.03 -8.60
CA ASN A 90 11.91 13.25 -7.54
C ASN A 90 11.80 13.93 -6.17
N ILE A 91 11.90 15.26 -6.09
CA ILE A 91 11.68 16.01 -4.85
C ILE A 91 10.22 15.85 -4.39
N LEU A 92 9.26 15.99 -5.29
CA LEU A 92 7.83 15.79 -4.98
C LEU A 92 7.57 14.38 -4.43
N MET A 93 8.12 13.35 -5.10
CA MET A 93 8.02 11.96 -4.66
C MET A 93 8.68 11.74 -3.29
N ALA A 94 9.85 12.34 -3.05
CA ALA A 94 10.54 12.23 -1.77
C ALA A 94 9.73 12.84 -0.62
N ILE A 95 9.15 14.03 -0.80
CA ILE A 95 8.27 14.67 0.19
C ILE A 95 7.06 13.78 0.48
N SER A 96 6.43 13.24 -0.56
CA SER A 96 5.26 12.37 -0.41
C SER A 96 5.58 11.08 0.35
N LEU A 97 6.67 10.39 -0.01
CA LEU A 97 7.09 9.16 0.66
C LEU A 97 7.51 9.41 2.11
N PHE A 98 8.17 10.53 2.38
CA PHE A 98 8.51 10.93 3.75
C PHE A 98 7.25 11.16 4.59
N GLY A 99 6.24 11.82 4.02
CA GLY A 99 4.92 12.00 4.65
C GLY A 99 4.27 10.66 4.99
N TRP A 100 4.27 9.69 4.08
CA TRP A 100 3.69 8.36 4.33
C TRP A 100 4.43 7.57 5.42
N ILE A 101 5.76 7.67 5.48
CA ILE A 101 6.54 7.07 6.58
C ILE A 101 6.15 7.72 7.92
N ALA A 102 6.00 9.05 7.96
CA ALA A 102 5.61 9.76 9.17
C ALA A 102 4.20 9.36 9.66
N VAL A 103 3.23 9.25 8.75
CA VAL A 103 1.87 8.77 9.08
C VAL A 103 1.89 7.34 9.62
N THR A 104 2.67 6.46 8.99
CA THR A 104 2.81 5.06 9.42
C THR A 104 3.47 4.96 10.79
N ALA A 105 4.51 5.75 11.06
CA ALA A 105 5.17 5.82 12.36
C ALA A 105 4.27 6.42 13.44
N ASN A 106 3.45 7.41 13.09
CA ASN A 106 2.48 7.98 14.01
C ASN A 106 1.42 6.94 14.43
N MET A 107 0.85 6.21 13.47
CA MET A 107 -0.09 5.12 13.75
C MET A 107 0.53 4.00 14.58
N PHE A 108 1.78 3.61 14.27
CA PHE A 108 2.51 2.65 15.09
C PHE A 108 2.69 3.14 16.53
N GLY A 109 3.08 4.40 16.71
CA GLY A 109 3.26 5.00 18.04
C GLY A 109 1.98 5.03 18.85
N HIS A 110 0.83 5.36 18.23
CA HIS A 110 -0.48 5.30 18.88
C HIS A 110 -0.86 3.88 19.29
N SER A 111 -0.74 2.90 18.39
CA SER A 111 -1.06 1.50 18.71
C SER A 111 -0.21 0.94 19.86
N VAL A 112 1.08 1.29 19.91
CA VAL A 112 1.96 0.87 21.01
C VAL A 112 1.63 1.61 22.30
N HIS A 113 1.31 2.91 22.22
CA HIS A 113 0.90 3.69 23.37
C HIS A 113 -0.37 3.12 24.01
N ASP A 114 -1.39 2.82 23.21
CA ASP A 114 -2.64 2.24 23.69
C ASP A 114 -2.43 0.86 24.34
N LEU A 115 -1.54 0.03 23.76
CA LEU A 115 -1.18 -1.26 24.34
C LEU A 115 -0.45 -1.12 25.68
N LEU A 116 0.45 -0.13 25.80
CA LEU A 116 1.18 0.14 27.04
C LEU A 116 0.28 0.75 28.12
N ALA A 117 -0.65 1.61 27.72
CA ALA A 117 -1.66 2.18 28.60
C ALA A 117 -2.54 1.09 29.23
N GLN A 118 -2.91 0.05 28.48
CA GLN A 118 -3.62 -1.12 29.02
C GLN A 118 -2.81 -1.89 30.09
N HIS A 119 -1.48 -1.75 30.08
CA HIS A 119 -0.57 -2.34 31.07
C HIS A 119 -0.14 -1.34 32.16
N GLY A 120 -0.70 -0.12 32.17
CA GLY A 120 -0.42 0.92 33.16
C GLY A 120 0.92 1.67 32.95
N LEU A 121 1.54 1.56 31.77
CA LEU A 121 2.79 2.26 31.43
C LEU A 121 2.50 3.50 30.59
N GLU A 122 2.63 4.69 31.17
CA GLU A 122 2.45 5.96 30.44
C GLU A 122 3.79 6.42 29.84
N VAL A 123 4.04 6.03 28.59
CA VAL A 123 5.20 6.49 27.82
C VAL A 123 4.76 7.63 26.88
N PRO A 124 5.54 8.73 26.79
CA PRO A 124 5.21 9.83 25.88
C PRO A 124 5.08 9.36 24.43
N LEU A 125 3.95 9.67 23.80
CA LEU A 125 3.66 9.31 22.40
C LEU A 125 4.77 9.73 21.45
N ALA A 126 5.31 10.95 21.61
CA ALA A 126 6.38 11.46 20.75
C ALA A 126 7.63 10.57 20.75
N LEU A 127 7.96 9.94 21.89
CA LEU A 127 9.09 9.02 21.99
C LEU A 127 8.81 7.70 21.24
N LEU A 128 7.59 7.18 21.36
CA LEU A 128 7.15 5.97 20.65
C LEU A 128 7.13 6.17 19.14
N VAL A 129 6.64 7.31 18.67
CA VAL A 129 6.65 7.67 17.24
C VAL A 129 8.08 7.83 16.73
N ALA A 130 8.95 8.52 17.48
CA ALA A 130 10.37 8.66 17.12
C ALA A 130 11.08 7.30 17.06
N ALA A 131 10.83 6.42 18.03
CA ALA A 131 11.34 5.06 18.02
C ALA A 131 10.84 4.26 16.80
N GLY A 132 9.55 4.38 16.45
CA GLY A 132 8.97 3.80 15.25
C GLY A 132 9.66 4.26 13.96
N CYS A 133 9.92 5.56 13.83
CA CYS A 133 10.69 6.11 12.70
C CYS A 133 12.09 5.49 12.61
N VAL A 134 12.82 5.39 13.73
CA VAL A 134 14.16 4.79 13.76
C VAL A 134 14.10 3.32 13.36
N ILE A 135 13.12 2.56 13.87
CA ILE A 135 12.91 1.15 13.52
C ILE A 135 12.63 1.01 12.02
N PHE A 136 11.76 1.84 11.44
CA PHE A 136 11.44 1.79 10.02
C PHE A 136 12.63 2.15 9.15
N VAL A 137 13.38 3.20 9.48
CA VAL A 137 14.63 3.53 8.77
C VAL A 137 15.64 2.39 8.89
N ALA A 138 15.85 1.84 10.08
CA ALA A 138 16.73 0.68 10.27
C ALA A 138 16.26 -0.55 9.49
N SER A 139 14.94 -0.75 9.36
CA SER A 139 14.36 -1.86 8.61
C SER A 139 14.73 -1.82 7.12
N THR A 140 14.90 -0.62 6.55
CA THR A 140 15.32 -0.45 5.16
C THR A 140 16.74 -0.99 4.91
N ALA A 141 17.60 -1.01 5.93
CA ALA A 141 18.96 -1.55 5.82
C ALA A 141 18.99 -3.07 5.57
N PHE A 142 17.93 -3.78 5.97
CA PHE A 142 17.80 -5.22 5.74
C PHE A 142 17.38 -5.58 4.31
N GLY A 143 17.02 -4.59 3.49
CA GLY A 143 16.79 -4.73 2.05
C GLY A 143 15.53 -5.53 1.64
N PHE A 144 15.37 -5.69 0.33
CA PHE A 144 14.16 -6.26 -0.30
C PHE A 144 13.92 -7.74 0.04
N ALA A 145 14.99 -8.52 0.22
CA ALA A 145 14.88 -9.95 0.50
C ALA A 145 14.18 -10.24 1.83
N VAL A 146 14.47 -9.43 2.86
CA VAL A 146 13.86 -9.53 4.18
C VAL A 146 12.42 -9.02 4.13
N LEU A 147 12.17 -7.90 3.47
CA LEU A 147 10.80 -7.36 3.29
C LEU A 147 9.88 -8.40 2.63
N GLY A 148 10.36 -9.10 1.61
CA GLY A 148 9.60 -10.15 0.93
C GLY A 148 9.27 -11.36 1.82
N LYS A 149 10.13 -11.71 2.79
CA LYS A 149 9.85 -12.80 3.75
C LYS A 149 8.87 -12.35 4.83
N ILE A 150 9.01 -11.13 5.32
CA ILE A 150 8.10 -10.54 6.31
C ILE A 150 6.69 -10.43 5.70
N ALA A 151 6.57 -9.90 4.49
CA ALA A 151 5.28 -9.75 3.80
C ALA A 151 4.56 -11.09 3.58
N GLN A 152 5.30 -12.18 3.33
CA GLN A 152 4.74 -13.53 3.18
C GLN A 152 4.04 -14.04 4.44
N VAL A 153 4.47 -13.60 5.63
CA VAL A 153 3.85 -13.98 6.91
C VAL A 153 2.84 -12.93 7.35
N ALA A 154 3.17 -11.65 7.20
CA ALA A 154 2.33 -10.54 7.64
C ALA A 154 0.99 -10.49 6.89
N VAL A 155 0.98 -10.68 5.56
CA VAL A 155 -0.26 -10.58 4.77
C VAL A 155 -1.29 -11.64 5.17
N PRO A 156 -0.97 -12.94 5.28
CA PRO A 156 -1.90 -13.94 5.79
C PRO A 156 -2.42 -13.64 7.19
N VAL A 157 -1.56 -13.17 8.09
CA VAL A 157 -1.97 -12.80 9.46
C VAL A 157 -2.95 -11.64 9.44
N ILE A 158 -2.67 -10.60 8.66
CA ILE A 158 -3.59 -9.45 8.49
C ILE A 158 -4.93 -9.92 7.93
N ALA A 159 -4.92 -10.77 6.89
CA ALA A 159 -6.15 -11.31 6.32
C ALA A 159 -6.98 -12.10 7.35
N LEU A 160 -6.34 -12.95 8.16
CA LEU A 160 -7.01 -13.69 9.23
C LEU A 160 -7.62 -12.75 10.29
N VAL A 161 -6.89 -11.72 10.69
CA VAL A 161 -7.38 -10.71 11.65
C VAL A 161 -8.58 -9.95 11.07
N LEU A 162 -8.52 -9.55 9.80
CA LEU A 162 -9.65 -8.90 9.13
C LEU A 162 -10.88 -9.80 9.06
N CYS A 163 -10.72 -11.08 8.72
CA CYS A 163 -11.82 -12.06 8.77
C CYS A 163 -12.41 -12.21 10.17
N TYR A 164 -11.57 -12.23 11.21
CA TYR A 164 -12.03 -12.27 12.59
C TYR A 164 -12.81 -11.01 12.98
N ILE A 165 -12.33 -9.82 12.62
CA ILE A 165 -13.03 -8.56 12.86
C ILE A 165 -14.40 -8.55 12.16
N LEU A 166 -14.47 -9.00 10.90
CA LEU A 166 -15.75 -9.13 10.17
C LEU A 166 -16.71 -10.12 10.85
N TYR A 167 -16.20 -11.24 11.36
CA TYR A 167 -17.01 -12.20 12.12
C TYR A 167 -17.58 -11.56 13.39
N VAL A 168 -16.77 -10.88 14.19
CA VAL A 168 -17.23 -10.20 15.41
C VAL A 168 -18.21 -9.07 15.09
N ALA A 169 -17.93 -8.27 14.05
CA ALA A 169 -18.78 -7.15 13.63
C ALA A 169 -20.16 -7.59 13.11
N THR A 170 -20.26 -8.78 12.51
CA THR A 170 -21.56 -9.33 12.04
C THR A 170 -22.38 -10.01 13.13
N HIS A 171 -21.73 -10.41 14.24
CA HIS A 171 -22.40 -11.06 15.39
C HIS A 171 -22.67 -10.10 16.56
N THR A 172 -22.21 -8.85 16.45
CA THR A 172 -22.47 -7.78 17.42
C THR A 172 -23.38 -6.75 16.75
N GLU A 173 -24.34 -6.17 17.48
CA GLU A 173 -25.09 -5.02 16.97
C GLU A 173 -24.16 -3.80 16.88
N VAL A 174 -23.50 -3.65 15.73
CA VAL A 174 -22.69 -2.46 15.44
C VAL A 174 -23.65 -1.33 15.07
N ALA A 175 -23.62 -0.26 15.86
CA ALA A 175 -24.41 0.94 15.59
C ALA A 175 -24.04 1.50 14.21
N VAL A 176 -24.95 1.37 13.25
CA VAL A 176 -24.80 1.98 11.93
C VAL A 176 -24.90 3.50 12.11
N PRO A 177 -23.96 4.30 11.58
CA PRO A 177 -24.03 5.76 11.68
C PRO A 177 -25.39 6.28 11.19
N ALA A 178 -26.10 7.00 12.05
CA ALA A 178 -27.47 7.48 11.78
C ALA A 178 -27.55 8.60 10.72
N ALA A 179 -26.41 9.17 10.32
CA ALA A 179 -26.34 10.22 9.31
C ALA A 179 -25.24 9.88 8.30
N ILE A 180 -25.64 9.44 7.11
CA ILE A 180 -24.75 9.31 5.97
C ILE A 180 -24.62 10.71 5.38
N VAL A 181 -23.48 11.37 5.58
CA VAL A 181 -23.17 12.60 4.86
C VAL A 181 -22.98 12.22 3.40
N GLU A 182 -23.86 12.66 2.50
CA GLU A 182 -23.75 12.33 1.08
C GLU A 182 -22.44 12.88 0.48
N MET A 183 -21.46 12.01 0.29
CA MET A 183 -20.25 12.31 -0.47
C MET A 183 -20.49 11.99 -1.96
N ASN A 184 -20.14 12.93 -2.84
CA ASN A 184 -20.18 12.72 -4.28
C ASN A 184 -19.30 11.52 -4.67
N THR A 185 -19.86 10.59 -5.45
CA THR A 185 -19.17 9.39 -5.99
C THR A 185 -17.84 9.72 -6.66
N GLY A 186 -17.74 10.85 -7.38
CA GLY A 186 -16.48 11.26 -8.01
C GLY A 186 -15.38 11.60 -7.00
N VAL A 187 -15.74 12.27 -5.90
CA VAL A 187 -14.82 12.57 -4.79
C VAL A 187 -14.43 11.28 -4.08
N ALA A 188 -15.40 10.40 -3.84
CA ALA A 188 -15.20 9.11 -3.22
C ALA A 188 -14.17 8.25 -3.99
N VAL A 189 -14.34 8.13 -5.32
CA VAL A 189 -13.42 7.40 -6.19
C VAL A 189 -12.04 8.05 -6.19
N SER A 190 -11.98 9.39 -6.26
CA SER A 190 -10.71 10.12 -6.21
C SER A 190 -9.96 9.87 -4.90
N THR A 191 -10.66 9.80 -3.77
CA THR A 191 -10.07 9.45 -2.47
C THR A 191 -9.52 8.03 -2.48
N VAL A 192 -10.29 7.04 -2.95
CA VAL A 192 -9.82 5.64 -3.06
C VAL A 192 -8.58 5.53 -3.94
N VAL A 193 -8.57 6.16 -5.10
CA VAL A 193 -7.41 6.13 -6.00
C VAL A 193 -6.22 6.88 -5.40
N GLY A 194 -6.48 8.05 -4.82
CA GLY A 194 -5.47 8.95 -4.24
C GLY A 194 -4.72 8.36 -3.05
N THR A 195 -5.38 7.53 -2.24
CA THR A 195 -4.75 6.85 -1.09
C THR A 195 -3.51 6.05 -1.50
N ILE A 196 -3.55 5.39 -2.66
CA ILE A 196 -2.51 4.45 -3.10
C ILE A 196 -1.79 4.87 -4.39
N ILE A 197 -2.14 6.02 -4.98
CA ILE A 197 -1.54 6.48 -6.23
C ILE A 197 -0.02 6.65 -6.16
N VAL A 198 0.52 7.01 -5.00
CA VAL A 198 1.97 7.16 -4.77
C VAL A 198 2.66 5.79 -4.85
N LEU A 199 2.03 4.74 -4.31
CA LEU A 199 2.53 3.38 -4.48
C LEU A 199 2.50 2.97 -5.96
N VAL A 200 1.41 3.30 -6.68
CA VAL A 200 1.31 3.03 -8.12
C VAL A 200 2.39 3.77 -8.93
N ALA A 201 2.68 5.02 -8.59
CA ALA A 201 3.74 5.80 -9.22
C ALA A 201 5.15 5.25 -8.94
N THR A 202 5.35 4.58 -7.80
CA THR A 202 6.61 3.92 -7.42
C THR A 202 6.67 2.43 -7.77
N LEU A 203 5.63 1.88 -8.42
CA LEU A 203 5.65 0.50 -8.90
C LEU A 203 6.81 0.14 -9.81
N PRO A 204 7.42 1.05 -10.58
CA PRO A 204 8.61 0.69 -11.34
C PRO A 204 9.77 0.18 -10.48
N ASP A 205 9.90 0.65 -9.23
CA ASP A 205 10.90 0.16 -8.28
C ASP A 205 10.72 -1.34 -8.01
N PHE A 206 9.47 -1.78 -7.80
CA PHE A 206 9.13 -3.20 -7.64
C PHE A 206 9.15 -3.96 -8.97
N GLY A 207 8.75 -3.30 -10.06
CA GLY A 207 8.77 -3.79 -11.43
C GLY A 207 10.16 -4.28 -11.85
N SER A 208 11.19 -3.55 -11.42
CA SER A 208 12.59 -3.89 -11.68
C SER A 208 13.01 -5.28 -11.15
N PHE A 209 12.28 -5.84 -10.18
CA PHE A 209 12.49 -7.17 -9.61
C PHE A 209 11.56 -8.24 -10.18
N VAL A 210 10.57 -7.92 -11.01
CA VAL A 210 9.61 -8.90 -11.55
C VAL A 210 10.30 -9.87 -12.53
N HIS A 211 9.95 -11.16 -12.54
CA HIS A 211 10.51 -12.11 -13.52
C HIS A 211 10.20 -11.79 -14.99
N ASN A 212 8.94 -11.46 -15.29
CA ASN A 212 8.47 -11.19 -16.64
C ASN A 212 7.20 -10.33 -16.63
N ARG A 213 6.83 -9.78 -17.79
CA ARG A 213 5.60 -9.00 -17.96
C ARG A 213 4.32 -9.72 -17.51
N LYS A 214 4.22 -11.05 -17.66
CA LYS A 214 3.05 -11.82 -17.20
C LYS A 214 2.92 -11.76 -15.67
N HIS A 215 4.02 -11.93 -14.94
CA HIS A 215 4.06 -11.78 -13.49
C HIS A 215 3.80 -10.34 -13.05
N ALA A 216 4.19 -9.35 -13.85
CA ALA A 216 3.90 -7.95 -13.58
C ALA A 216 2.39 -7.67 -13.63
N LEU A 217 1.71 -8.19 -14.66
CA LEU A 217 0.25 -8.08 -14.79
C LEU A 217 -0.50 -8.87 -13.71
N ILE A 218 -0.01 -10.07 -13.35
CA ILE A 218 -0.58 -10.85 -12.24
C ILE A 218 -0.43 -10.09 -10.93
N ALA A 219 0.74 -9.48 -10.67
CA ALA A 219 0.95 -8.69 -9.45
C ALA A 219 -0.03 -7.51 -9.38
N ALA A 220 -0.19 -6.76 -10.47
CA ALA A 220 -1.14 -5.65 -10.55
C ALA A 220 -2.59 -6.10 -10.31
N GLY A 221 -3.03 -7.14 -11.03
CA GLY A 221 -4.41 -7.64 -10.92
C GLY A 221 -4.72 -8.21 -9.54
N VAL A 222 -3.87 -9.08 -9.00
CA VAL A 222 -4.10 -9.68 -7.68
C VAL A 222 -4.10 -8.61 -6.58
N THR A 223 -3.17 -7.65 -6.65
CA THR A 223 -3.05 -6.60 -5.63
C THR A 223 -4.24 -5.64 -5.70
N PHE A 224 -4.48 -5.01 -6.86
CA PHE A 224 -5.38 -3.86 -6.95
C PHE A 224 -6.81 -4.21 -7.38
N LEU A 225 -7.03 -5.34 -8.05
CA LEU A 225 -8.37 -5.75 -8.46
C LEU A 225 -9.04 -6.64 -7.43
N VAL A 226 -8.29 -7.54 -6.79
CA VAL A 226 -8.85 -8.55 -5.88
C VAL A 226 -8.63 -8.15 -4.43
N ALA A 227 -7.38 -8.01 -4.02
CA ALA A 227 -7.08 -7.82 -2.61
C ALA A 227 -7.34 -6.39 -2.13
N TYR A 228 -7.16 -5.38 -2.98
CA TYR A 228 -7.42 -3.99 -2.61
C TYR A 228 -8.89 -3.71 -2.25
N PRO A 229 -9.90 -4.17 -3.01
CA PRO A 229 -11.29 -4.05 -2.57
C PRO A 229 -11.62 -4.80 -1.28
N LEU A 230 -10.93 -5.90 -0.99
CA LEU A 230 -11.15 -6.68 0.23
C LEU A 230 -10.60 -6.03 1.50
N LEU A 231 -9.77 -4.98 1.36
CA LEU A 231 -9.23 -4.22 2.49
C LEU A 231 -10.15 -3.08 2.94
N TYR A 232 -11.21 -2.78 2.18
CA TYR A 232 -12.26 -1.82 2.52
C TYR A 232 -13.44 -2.52 3.20
#